data_AF-A0A7Y1FAP3-F1
#
_entry.id   AF-A0A7Y1FAP3-F1
#
_cell.length_a   1.000
_cell.length_b   1.000
_cell.length_c   1.000
_cell.angle_alpha   90.00
_cell.angle_beta   90.00
_cell.angle_gamma   90.00
#
_symmetry.space_group_name_H-M   'P 1'
#
loop_
_entity.id
_entity.type
_entity.pdbx_description
1 polymer ?
#
loop_
_entity_poly.entity_id
_entity_poly.type
_entity_poly.pdbx_seq_one_letter_code
_entity_poly.pdbx_strand_id
1 'polypeptide(L)'
;MVTAAHYVANAKELLTDFGVHQVAEGVWSLTDVQTASEAYIHHSQQPAALAAYAAVNPTFAAGRFPSYALVDLVDKIPSMDYAEYAALAIVCGAQLPSFDGSDARARIFGHAVWGIVDKYQLQGCFERHDQKYPSNGDHYSMRPRGYDWAGDWSAIPDALKAMRKSYRSMTPLQQVMTLTIMHLYRQGKDKMFLTGGCPTKIHAAEALKILREHSALSDWGHLVTNYAGW
;
A
#
# COMPACT_ATOMS: atom_id res chain seq x y z
N MET A 1 21.88 -14.06 12.84
CA MET A 1 20.48 -13.81 12.46
C MET A 1 20.13 -12.41 12.94
N VAL A 2 19.73 -11.51 12.04
CA VAL A 2 19.25 -10.18 12.43
C VAL A 2 17.87 -10.36 13.07
N THR A 3 17.63 -9.76 14.23
CA THR A 3 16.37 -9.93 14.99
C THR A 3 15.38 -8.83 14.62
N ALA A 4 14.09 -9.05 14.87
CA ALA A 4 13.07 -8.01 14.70
C ALA A 4 13.40 -6.72 15.47
N ALA A 5 14.04 -6.84 16.64
CA ALA A 5 14.49 -5.69 17.44
C ALA A 5 15.53 -4.83 16.71
N HIS A 6 16.40 -5.45 15.90
CA HIS A 6 17.38 -4.70 15.09
C HIS A 6 16.68 -3.89 13.99
N TYR A 7 15.73 -4.48 13.27
CA TYR A 7 14.97 -3.74 12.24
C TYR A 7 14.15 -2.60 12.83
N VAL A 8 13.60 -2.77 14.04
CA VAL A 8 12.90 -1.68 14.74
C VAL A 8 13.84 -0.55 15.14
N ALA A 9 15.07 -0.85 15.58
CA ALA A 9 16.06 0.17 15.90
C ALA A 9 16.44 0.98 14.65
N ASN A 10 16.80 0.29 13.56
CA ASN A 10 17.14 0.94 12.29
C ASN A 10 15.96 1.74 11.71
N ALA A 11 14.73 1.26 11.88
CA ALA A 11 13.53 1.99 11.48
C ALA A 11 13.37 3.32 12.23
N LYS A 12 13.66 3.34 13.54
CA LYS A 12 13.61 4.57 14.35
C LYS A 12 14.72 5.56 13.98
N GLU A 13 15.92 5.04 13.70
CA GLU A 13 17.03 5.86 13.17
C GLU A 13 16.62 6.48 11.83
N LEU A 14 16.10 5.68 10.91
CA LEU A 14 15.62 6.15 9.60
C LEU A 14 14.54 7.24 9.71
N LEU A 15 13.58 7.09 10.63
CA LEU A 15 12.56 8.12 10.87
C LEU A 15 13.17 9.40 11.42
N THR A 16 14.18 9.29 12.28
CA THR A 16 14.94 10.42 12.81
C THR A 16 15.71 11.13 11.70
N ASP A 17 16.30 10.39 10.75
CA ASP A 17 17.00 10.93 9.58
C ASP A 17 16.04 11.67 8.62
N PHE A 18 14.76 11.29 8.60
CA PHE A 18 13.72 12.09 7.93
C PHE A 18 13.35 13.36 8.70
N GLY A 19 13.91 13.60 9.88
CA GLY A 19 13.55 14.73 10.74
C GLY A 19 12.18 14.56 11.41
N VAL A 20 11.72 13.32 11.60
CA VAL A 20 10.42 13.00 12.21
C VAL A 20 10.62 12.15 13.47
N HIS A 21 9.85 12.41 14.51
CA HIS A 21 9.84 11.57 15.72
C HIS A 21 8.42 11.37 16.24
N GLN A 22 8.25 10.30 17.02
CA GLN A 22 7.00 9.98 17.69
C GLN A 22 6.97 10.66 19.07
N VAL A 23 6.00 11.53 19.30
CA VAL A 23 5.82 12.27 20.57
C VAL A 23 5.01 11.44 21.57
N ALA A 24 3.99 10.74 21.07
CA ALA A 24 3.16 9.78 21.79
C ALA A 24 2.70 8.70 20.80
N GLU A 25 2.11 7.62 21.29
CA GLU A 25 1.59 6.55 20.43
C GLU A 25 0.66 7.13 19.34
N GLY A 26 1.00 6.87 18.07
CA GLY A 26 0.29 7.41 16.90
C GLY A 26 0.44 8.91 16.63
N VAL A 27 1.14 9.67 17.47
CA VAL A 27 1.34 11.13 17.33
C VAL A 27 2.76 11.43 16.89
N TRP A 28 2.89 12.08 15.73
CA TRP A 28 4.17 12.37 15.08
C TRP A 28 4.42 13.87 14.99
N SER A 29 5.67 14.28 15.14
CA SER A 29 6.10 15.68 14.96
C SER A 29 7.39 15.75 14.13
N LEU A 30 7.61 16.90 13.50
CA LEU A 30 8.93 17.22 12.97
C LEU A 30 9.87 17.51 14.14
N THR A 31 11.06 16.92 14.11
CA THR A 31 12.16 17.23 15.03
C THR A 31 12.90 18.48 14.55
N ASP A 32 13.07 18.59 13.23
CA ASP A 32 13.68 19.73 12.55
C ASP A 32 13.01 19.92 11.18
N VAL A 33 12.39 21.09 10.97
CA VAL A 33 11.71 21.45 9.72
C VAL A 33 12.71 21.57 8.57
N GLN A 34 13.94 22.04 8.83
CA GLN A 34 14.94 22.18 7.79
C GLN A 34 15.38 20.81 7.28
N THR A 35 15.77 19.91 8.19
CA THR A 35 16.08 18.51 7.84
C THR A 35 14.94 17.85 7.07
N ALA A 36 13.70 17.92 7.57
CA ALA A 36 12.55 17.31 6.87
C ALA A 36 12.31 17.90 5.46
N SER A 37 12.64 19.17 5.26
CA SER A 37 12.45 19.86 3.97
C SER A 37 13.56 19.55 2.96
N GLU A 38 14.81 19.41 3.42
CA GLU A 38 16.00 19.41 2.57
C GLU A 38 16.73 18.06 2.50
N ALA A 39 16.48 17.15 3.47
CA ALA A 39 17.18 15.88 3.53
C ALA A 39 17.00 15.06 2.25
N TYR A 40 18.10 14.43 1.82
CA TYR A 40 18.07 13.47 0.73
C TYR A 40 17.24 12.25 1.15
N ILE A 41 16.29 11.85 0.32
CA ILE A 41 15.47 10.66 0.52
C ILE A 41 15.81 9.68 -0.60
N HIS A 42 16.40 8.54 -0.25
CA HIS A 42 16.68 7.49 -1.22
C HIS A 42 15.37 6.97 -1.83
N HIS A 43 15.39 6.50 -3.08
CA HIS A 43 14.14 6.16 -3.77
C HIS A 43 13.36 5.01 -3.13
N SER A 44 14.04 4.08 -2.44
CA SER A 44 13.41 2.98 -1.67
C SER A 44 12.76 3.49 -0.38
N GLN A 45 13.27 4.58 0.18
CA GLN A 45 12.79 5.19 1.42
C GLN A 45 11.55 6.07 1.22
N GLN A 46 11.24 6.45 -0.02
CA GLN A 46 10.14 7.37 -0.33
C GLN A 46 8.79 6.98 0.26
N PRO A 47 8.35 5.69 0.24
CA PRO A 47 7.09 5.31 0.87
C PRO A 47 7.08 5.59 2.38
N ALA A 48 8.15 5.24 3.10
CA ALA A 48 8.26 5.48 4.54
C ALA A 48 8.36 6.97 4.87
N ALA A 49 9.19 7.72 4.14
CA ALA A 49 9.35 9.16 4.33
C ALA A 49 8.05 9.93 4.07
N LEU A 50 7.36 9.63 2.96
CA LEU A 50 6.09 10.26 2.65
C LEU A 50 5.04 9.95 3.71
N ALA A 51 4.97 8.69 4.17
CA ALA A 51 4.08 8.31 5.26
C ALA A 51 4.39 9.07 6.55
N ALA A 52 5.66 9.20 6.91
CA ALA A 52 6.10 9.91 8.11
C ALA A 52 5.71 11.40 8.04
N TYR A 53 5.98 12.06 6.92
CA TYR A 53 5.56 13.45 6.72
C TYR A 53 4.05 13.62 6.71
N ALA A 54 3.31 12.71 6.07
CA ALA A 54 1.86 12.76 6.04
C ALA A 54 1.27 12.49 7.43
N ALA A 55 1.95 11.73 8.29
CA ALA A 55 1.59 11.51 9.69
C ALA A 55 1.64 12.80 10.51
N VAL A 56 2.62 13.66 10.24
CA VAL A 56 2.70 15.00 10.85
C VAL A 56 1.72 15.97 10.19
N ASN A 57 1.83 16.15 8.87
CA ASN A 57 1.05 17.13 8.12
C ASN A 57 0.96 16.72 6.63
N PRO A 58 -0.23 16.33 6.13
CA PRO A 58 -0.43 15.95 4.72
C PRO A 58 -0.07 17.05 3.71
N THR A 59 -0.29 18.32 4.05
CA THR A 59 0.08 19.47 3.19
C THR A 59 1.59 19.59 3.05
N PHE A 60 2.33 19.42 4.15
CA PHE A 60 3.80 19.39 4.10
C PHE A 60 4.30 18.22 3.24
N ALA A 61 3.75 17.01 3.45
CA ALA A 61 4.10 15.84 2.65
C ALA A 61 3.83 16.05 1.15
N ALA A 62 2.70 16.66 0.80
CA ALA A 62 2.40 17.03 -0.58
C ALA A 62 3.36 18.09 -1.14
N GLY A 63 3.77 19.08 -0.34
CA GLY A 63 4.81 20.03 -0.73
C GLY A 63 6.17 19.37 -0.98
N ARG A 64 6.54 18.38 -0.16
CA ARG A 64 7.81 17.64 -0.27
C ARG A 64 7.83 16.64 -1.43
N PHE A 65 6.66 16.15 -1.85
CA PHE A 65 6.46 15.15 -2.89
C PHE A 65 5.34 15.55 -3.89
N PRO A 66 5.43 16.69 -4.60
CA PRO A 66 4.30 17.36 -5.25
C PRO A 66 3.63 16.59 -6.41
N SER A 67 4.34 15.64 -7.02
CA SER A 67 3.84 14.84 -8.14
C SER A 67 3.67 13.36 -7.79
N TYR A 68 3.75 13.01 -6.51
CA TYR A 68 3.81 11.62 -6.09
C TYR A 68 2.41 11.06 -5.86
N ALA A 69 1.94 10.26 -6.82
CA ALA A 69 0.65 9.61 -6.73
C ALA A 69 0.70 8.37 -5.80
N LEU A 70 -0.47 7.94 -5.32
CA LEU A 70 -0.60 6.70 -4.56
C LEU A 70 0.01 5.51 -5.29
N VAL A 71 -0.15 5.46 -6.62
CA VAL A 71 0.40 4.39 -7.45
C VAL A 71 1.93 4.39 -7.45
N ASP A 72 2.57 5.57 -7.44
CA ASP A 72 4.03 5.68 -7.36
C ASP A 72 4.55 5.15 -6.02
N LEU A 73 3.82 5.43 -4.94
CA LEU A 73 4.11 4.91 -3.61
C LEU A 73 4.01 3.38 -3.58
N VAL A 74 2.89 2.83 -4.07
CA VAL A 74 2.61 1.38 -4.02
C VAL A 74 3.58 0.61 -4.93
N ASP A 75 3.89 1.13 -6.11
CA ASP A 75 4.85 0.52 -7.04
C ASP A 75 6.28 0.49 -6.46
N LYS A 76 6.60 1.36 -5.48
CA LYS A 76 7.91 1.39 -4.80
C LYS A 76 8.03 0.44 -3.61
N ILE A 77 6.93 -0.11 -3.10
CA ILE A 77 6.91 -1.04 -1.97
C ILE A 77 7.91 -2.20 -2.13
N PRO A 78 8.03 -2.92 -3.26
CA PRO A 78 8.96 -4.05 -3.36
C PRO A 78 10.43 -3.64 -3.40
N SER A 79 10.75 -2.35 -3.59
CA SER A 79 12.12 -1.85 -3.53
C SER A 79 12.59 -1.62 -2.10
N MET A 80 11.70 -1.77 -1.10
CA MET A 80 12.01 -1.50 0.29
C MET A 80 12.78 -2.64 0.95
N ASP A 81 13.71 -2.28 1.84
CA ASP A 81 14.34 -3.21 2.77
C ASP A 81 13.50 -3.41 4.06
N TYR A 82 13.96 -4.29 4.94
CA TYR A 82 13.25 -4.61 6.18
C TYR A 82 13.16 -3.45 7.19
N ALA A 83 14.15 -2.56 7.24
CA ALA A 83 14.10 -1.38 8.11
C ALA A 83 13.09 -0.36 7.57
N GLU A 84 13.06 -0.16 6.25
CA GLU A 84 12.09 0.68 5.57
C GLU A 84 10.66 0.14 5.75
N TYR A 85 10.45 -1.18 5.61
CA TYR A 85 9.14 -1.80 5.88
C TYR A 85 8.72 -1.61 7.34
N ALA A 86 9.64 -1.78 8.29
CA ALA A 86 9.36 -1.55 9.70
C ALA A 86 9.02 -0.08 9.98
N ALA A 87 9.74 0.88 9.39
CA ALA A 87 9.45 2.30 9.52
C ALA A 87 8.06 2.65 9.00
N LEU A 88 7.69 2.13 7.82
CA LEU A 88 6.34 2.32 7.25
C LEU A 88 5.26 1.70 8.16
N ALA A 89 5.47 0.49 8.66
CA ALA A 89 4.52 -0.16 9.57
C ALA A 89 4.31 0.65 10.85
N ILE A 90 5.40 1.11 11.47
CA ILE A 90 5.38 1.93 12.69
C ILE A 90 4.59 3.22 12.48
N VAL A 91 4.86 3.94 11.39
CA VAL A 91 4.16 5.19 11.06
C VAL A 91 2.68 4.96 10.80
N CYS A 92 2.32 3.86 10.13
CA CYS A 92 0.94 3.48 9.88
C CYS A 92 0.19 2.96 11.12
N GLY A 93 0.90 2.71 12.23
CA GLY A 93 0.33 2.04 13.41
C GLY A 93 -0.01 0.56 13.16
N ALA A 94 0.63 -0.05 12.16
CA ALA A 94 0.41 -1.44 11.78
C ALA A 94 1.32 -2.39 12.58
N GLN A 95 0.92 -3.66 12.68
CA GLN A 95 1.82 -4.71 13.16
C GLN A 95 3.06 -4.78 12.26
N LEU A 96 4.23 -4.95 12.87
CA LEU A 96 5.48 -5.16 12.15
C LEU A 96 5.36 -6.32 11.15
N PRO A 97 5.97 -6.18 9.96
CA PRO A 97 5.90 -7.22 8.96
C PRO A 97 6.67 -8.47 9.42
N SER A 98 6.35 -9.62 8.84
CA SER A 98 7.14 -10.83 9.12
C SER A 98 8.55 -10.71 8.54
N PHE A 99 9.53 -11.13 9.35
CA PHE A 99 10.95 -11.28 9.01
C PHE A 99 11.38 -12.76 8.93
N ASP A 100 10.44 -13.69 9.11
CA ASP A 100 10.72 -15.13 9.24
C ASP A 100 10.89 -15.84 7.88
N GLY A 101 10.74 -15.10 6.78
CA GLY A 101 10.93 -15.59 5.42
C GLY A 101 9.74 -15.32 4.50
N SER A 102 9.93 -15.58 3.21
CA SER A 102 8.96 -15.30 2.15
C SER A 102 7.64 -16.05 2.33
N ASP A 103 7.67 -17.31 2.80
CA ASP A 103 6.46 -18.13 2.97
C ASP A 103 5.55 -17.62 4.09
N ALA A 104 6.13 -17.20 5.21
CA ALA A 104 5.37 -16.62 6.31
C ALA A 104 4.73 -15.29 5.87
N ARG A 105 5.50 -14.46 5.17
CA ARG A 105 5.03 -13.20 4.62
C ARG A 105 3.92 -13.40 3.57
N ALA A 106 4.04 -14.39 2.68
CA ALA A 106 3.02 -14.73 1.68
C ALA A 106 1.68 -15.15 2.28
N ARG A 107 1.69 -15.93 3.38
CA ARG A 107 0.47 -16.30 4.13
C ARG A 107 -0.20 -15.06 4.72
N ILE A 108 0.57 -14.22 5.41
CA ILE A 108 0.06 -12.99 6.04
C ILE A 108 -0.52 -12.05 4.96
N PHE A 109 0.21 -11.83 3.87
CA PHE A 109 -0.25 -11.02 2.76
C PHE A 109 -1.56 -11.53 2.15
N GLY A 110 -1.64 -12.84 1.91
CA GLY A 110 -2.85 -13.49 1.40
C GLY A 110 -4.07 -13.25 2.28
N HIS A 111 -3.92 -13.39 3.59
CA HIS A 111 -4.99 -13.09 4.54
C HIS A 111 -5.33 -11.60 4.59
N ALA A 112 -4.32 -10.73 4.61
CA ALA A 112 -4.51 -9.28 4.67
C ALA A 112 -5.28 -8.75 3.46
N VAL A 113 -4.93 -9.20 2.24
CA VAL A 113 -5.55 -8.68 1.02
C VAL A 113 -7.02 -9.09 0.89
N TRP A 114 -7.36 -10.35 1.20
CA TRP A 114 -8.75 -10.80 1.24
C TRP A 114 -9.54 -10.14 2.38
N GLY A 115 -8.92 -10.00 3.55
CA GLY A 115 -9.50 -9.27 4.68
C GLY A 115 -9.87 -7.83 4.32
N ILE A 116 -9.04 -7.14 3.53
CA ILE A 116 -9.35 -5.80 3.00
C ILE A 116 -10.48 -5.85 1.98
N VAL A 117 -10.46 -6.79 1.03
CA VAL A 117 -11.55 -6.93 0.06
C VAL A 117 -12.90 -7.11 0.76
N ASP A 118 -12.95 -7.93 1.80
CA ASP A 118 -14.18 -8.18 2.54
C ASP A 118 -14.56 -7.01 3.46
N LYS A 119 -13.62 -6.50 4.26
CA LYS A 119 -13.88 -5.40 5.21
C LYS A 119 -14.36 -4.13 4.49
N TYR A 120 -13.77 -3.81 3.34
CA TYR A 120 -14.06 -2.58 2.59
C TYR A 120 -15.02 -2.80 1.41
N GLN A 121 -15.56 -4.01 1.25
CA GLN A 121 -16.57 -4.37 0.24
C GLN A 121 -16.10 -4.09 -1.20
N LEU A 122 -14.94 -4.64 -1.57
CA LEU A 122 -14.27 -4.39 -2.86
C LEU A 122 -14.58 -5.46 -3.93
N GLN A 123 -15.57 -6.32 -3.71
CA GLN A 123 -15.90 -7.46 -4.58
C GLN A 123 -16.40 -7.03 -5.97
N GLY A 124 -16.77 -5.77 -6.16
CA GLY A 124 -17.05 -5.22 -7.49
C GLY A 124 -15.81 -5.08 -8.38
N CYS A 125 -14.61 -5.11 -7.79
CA CYS A 125 -13.33 -5.03 -8.49
C CYS A 125 -12.52 -6.32 -8.48
N PHE A 126 -12.74 -7.19 -7.49
CA PHE A 126 -11.99 -8.42 -7.32
C PHE A 126 -12.90 -9.64 -7.25
N GLU A 127 -12.38 -10.77 -7.71
CA GLU A 127 -13.04 -12.06 -7.62
C GLU A 127 -12.06 -13.15 -7.21
N ARG A 128 -12.61 -14.19 -6.59
CA ARG A 128 -11.85 -15.38 -6.23
C ARG A 128 -11.89 -16.36 -7.38
N HIS A 129 -10.73 -16.89 -7.72
CA HIS A 129 -10.56 -17.94 -8.68
C HIS A 129 -9.83 -19.10 -8.01
N ASP A 130 -10.42 -20.29 -8.08
CA ASP A 130 -9.83 -21.46 -7.43
C ASP A 130 -8.48 -21.80 -8.06
N GLN A 131 -7.52 -22.09 -7.20
CA GLN A 131 -6.20 -22.52 -7.62
C GLN A 131 -6.22 -24.02 -7.86
N LYS A 132 -5.78 -24.44 -9.04
CA LYS A 132 -5.52 -25.86 -9.33
C LYS A 132 -4.45 -26.45 -8.40
N TYR A 133 -3.50 -25.62 -7.97
CA TYR A 133 -2.44 -25.96 -7.02
C TYR A 133 -2.37 -24.87 -5.95
N PRO A 134 -2.85 -25.14 -4.73
CA PRO A 134 -2.76 -24.21 -3.62
C PRO A 134 -1.30 -23.85 -3.34
N SER A 135 -1.02 -22.56 -3.23
CA SER A 135 0.31 -22.03 -2.90
C SER A 135 0.38 -21.56 -1.45
N ASN A 136 1.56 -21.10 -1.03
CA ASN A 136 1.78 -20.60 0.33
C ASN A 136 1.06 -19.27 0.63
N GLY A 137 0.30 -18.67 -0.30
CA GLY A 137 -0.44 -17.44 -0.04
C GLY A 137 -1.77 -17.39 -0.81
N ASP A 138 -2.86 -17.00 -0.13
CA ASP A 138 -4.19 -16.96 -0.76
C ASP A 138 -4.40 -15.77 -1.72
N HIS A 139 -3.46 -14.82 -1.75
CA HIS A 139 -3.50 -13.70 -2.70
C HIS A 139 -3.46 -14.18 -4.15
N TYR A 140 -2.78 -15.29 -4.44
CA TYR A 140 -2.74 -15.86 -5.78
C TYR A 140 -4.10 -16.41 -6.27
N SER A 141 -5.09 -16.56 -5.38
CA SER A 141 -6.49 -16.90 -5.72
C SER A 141 -7.31 -15.68 -6.12
N MET A 142 -6.80 -14.46 -5.94
CA MET A 142 -7.52 -13.23 -6.26
C MET A 142 -7.17 -12.75 -7.67
N ARG A 143 -8.21 -12.34 -8.40
CA ARG A 143 -8.08 -11.73 -9.72
C ARG A 143 -8.90 -10.44 -9.82
N PRO A 144 -8.39 -9.41 -10.51
CA PRO A 144 -9.23 -8.30 -10.95
C PRO A 144 -10.33 -8.80 -11.89
N ARG A 145 -11.54 -8.29 -11.76
CA ARG A 145 -12.64 -8.65 -12.66
C ARG A 145 -12.41 -8.15 -14.09
N GLY A 146 -13.12 -8.75 -15.04
CA GLY A 146 -13.17 -8.24 -16.42
C GLY A 146 -12.39 -9.05 -17.44
N TYR A 147 -11.84 -10.20 -17.06
CA TYR A 147 -11.10 -11.09 -17.95
C TYR A 147 -11.56 -12.53 -17.76
N ASP A 148 -11.45 -13.34 -18.81
CA ASP A 148 -11.72 -14.77 -18.74
C ASP A 148 -10.53 -15.53 -18.14
N TRP A 149 -10.40 -15.50 -16.81
CA TRP A 149 -9.29 -16.14 -16.10
C TRP A 149 -9.30 -17.68 -16.20
N ALA A 150 -10.45 -18.27 -16.51
CA ALA A 150 -10.60 -19.72 -16.67
C ALA A 150 -10.30 -20.19 -18.10
N GLY A 151 -10.46 -19.32 -19.10
CA GLY A 151 -10.20 -19.58 -20.50
C GLY A 151 -8.90 -18.96 -20.99
N ASP A 152 -9.00 -18.11 -22.02
CA ASP A 152 -7.86 -17.56 -22.76
C ASP A 152 -7.31 -16.23 -22.20
N TRP A 153 -7.86 -15.78 -21.07
CA TRP A 153 -7.51 -14.53 -20.40
C TRP A 153 -7.78 -13.30 -21.26
N SER A 154 -8.72 -13.42 -22.21
CA SER A 154 -9.21 -12.29 -22.99
C SER A 154 -10.06 -11.35 -22.14
N ALA A 155 -10.08 -10.08 -22.55
CA ALA A 155 -10.92 -9.06 -21.92
C ALA A 155 -12.40 -9.34 -22.21
N ILE A 156 -13.22 -9.33 -21.17
CA ILE A 156 -14.69 -9.41 -21.26
C ILE A 156 -15.23 -7.98 -21.16
N PRO A 157 -15.66 -7.34 -22.27
CA PRO A 157 -15.96 -5.91 -22.31
C PRO A 157 -17.01 -5.47 -21.30
N ASP A 158 -18.11 -6.22 -21.16
CA ASP A 158 -19.19 -5.91 -20.23
C ASP A 158 -18.76 -6.04 -18.77
N ALA A 159 -17.93 -7.03 -18.46
CA ALA A 159 -17.39 -7.20 -17.11
C ALA A 159 -16.38 -6.09 -16.76
N LEU A 160 -15.52 -5.67 -17.70
CA LEU A 160 -14.65 -4.49 -17.49
C LEU A 160 -15.47 -3.21 -17.31
N LYS A 161 -16.52 -3.03 -18.11
CA LYS A 161 -17.44 -1.88 -17.98
C LYS A 161 -18.10 -1.88 -16.61
N ALA A 162 -18.56 -3.03 -16.12
CA ALA A 162 -19.16 -3.20 -14.81
C ALA A 162 -18.15 -2.92 -13.69
N MET A 163 -16.95 -3.49 -13.76
CA MET A 163 -15.86 -3.27 -12.80
C MET A 163 -15.50 -1.78 -12.69
N ARG A 164 -15.29 -1.11 -13.83
CA ARG A 164 -14.94 0.32 -13.86
C ARG A 164 -16.09 1.19 -13.36
N LYS A 165 -17.35 0.80 -13.62
CA LYS A 165 -18.51 1.47 -13.04
C LYS A 165 -18.52 1.33 -11.51
N SER A 166 -18.25 0.13 -11.00
CA SER A 166 -18.14 -0.13 -9.56
C SER A 166 -17.06 0.74 -8.92
N TYR A 167 -15.86 0.78 -9.50
CA TYR A 167 -14.76 1.60 -8.99
C TYR A 167 -15.10 3.10 -8.98
N ARG A 168 -15.74 3.62 -10.04
CA ARG A 168 -16.14 5.03 -10.08
C ARG A 168 -17.21 5.39 -9.04
N SER A 169 -18.04 4.44 -8.62
CA SER A 169 -19.04 4.64 -7.56
C SER A 169 -18.51 4.42 -6.14
N MET A 170 -17.27 3.95 -5.98
CA MET A 170 -16.67 3.73 -4.67
C MET A 170 -16.42 5.03 -3.91
N THR A 171 -16.47 4.95 -2.58
CA THR A 171 -16.00 6.02 -1.71
C THR A 171 -14.50 6.29 -1.92
N PRO A 172 -13.97 7.46 -1.53
CA PRO A 172 -12.54 7.74 -1.62
C PRO A 172 -11.66 6.68 -0.94
N LEU A 173 -12.07 6.19 0.24
CA LEU A 173 -11.37 5.12 0.95
C LEU A 173 -11.31 3.82 0.14
N GLN A 174 -12.43 3.39 -0.43
CA GLN A 174 -12.51 2.19 -1.25
C GLN A 174 -11.70 2.33 -2.54
N GLN A 175 -11.64 3.53 -3.12
CA GLN A 175 -10.78 3.81 -4.28
C GLN A 175 -9.30 3.68 -3.92
N VAL A 176 -8.87 4.23 -2.78
CA VAL A 176 -7.50 4.10 -2.27
C VAL A 176 -7.13 2.62 -2.06
N MET A 177 -7.98 1.84 -1.38
CA MET A 177 -7.73 0.42 -1.14
C MET A 177 -7.71 -0.40 -2.43
N THR A 178 -8.68 -0.17 -3.32
CA THR A 178 -8.75 -0.88 -4.62
C THR A 178 -7.55 -0.57 -5.49
N LEU A 179 -7.17 0.71 -5.59
CA LEU A 179 -6.02 1.12 -6.39
C LEU A 179 -4.72 0.57 -5.82
N THR A 180 -4.59 0.51 -4.48
CA THR A 180 -3.47 -0.15 -3.81
C THR A 180 -3.38 -1.62 -4.22
N ILE A 181 -4.46 -2.40 -4.07
CA ILE A 181 -4.46 -3.83 -4.41
C ILE A 181 -4.19 -4.04 -5.90
N MET A 182 -4.78 -3.21 -6.77
CA MET A 182 -4.57 -3.32 -8.22
C MET A 182 -3.09 -3.13 -8.60
N HIS A 183 -2.40 -2.18 -7.97
CA HIS A 183 -0.97 -1.93 -8.21
C HIS A 183 -0.07 -2.98 -7.57
N LEU A 184 -0.42 -3.52 -6.40
CA LEU A 184 0.28 -4.69 -5.86
C LEU A 184 0.11 -5.93 -6.77
N TYR A 185 -1.07 -6.13 -7.36
CA TYR A 185 -1.33 -7.20 -8.33
C TYR A 185 -0.54 -7.02 -9.63
N ARG A 186 -0.49 -5.78 -10.14
CA ARG A 186 0.21 -5.45 -11.37
C ARG A 186 0.76 -4.02 -11.33
N GLN A 187 2.05 -3.94 -11.04
CA GLN A 187 2.77 -2.68 -10.94
C GLN A 187 2.93 -1.96 -12.28
N GLY A 188 3.15 -0.65 -12.19
CA GLY A 188 3.40 0.22 -13.33
C GLY A 188 2.12 0.74 -13.98
N LYS A 189 2.27 1.25 -15.21
CA LYS A 189 1.16 1.91 -15.90
C LYS A 189 0.02 0.93 -16.20
N ASP A 190 -1.14 1.17 -15.58
CA ASP A 190 -2.36 0.42 -15.88
C ASP A 190 -2.85 0.71 -17.31
N LYS A 191 -2.95 -0.36 -18.10
CA LYS A 191 -3.47 -0.37 -19.48
C LYS A 191 -4.67 -1.31 -19.62
N MET A 192 -5.10 -1.96 -18.54
CA MET A 192 -6.01 -3.10 -18.56
C MET A 192 -7.27 -2.83 -17.73
N PHE A 193 -7.11 -2.47 -16.46
CA PHE A 193 -8.19 -2.57 -15.48
C PHE A 193 -8.92 -1.24 -15.33
N LEU A 194 -8.28 -0.25 -14.71
CA LEU A 194 -8.84 1.05 -14.34
C LEU A 194 -8.54 2.11 -15.40
N THR A 195 -8.82 1.80 -16.66
CA THR A 195 -8.74 2.75 -17.78
C THR A 195 -10.08 3.47 -18.01
N GLY A 196 -10.13 4.39 -18.98
CA GLY A 196 -11.39 5.02 -19.41
C GLY A 196 -11.99 5.98 -18.38
N GLY A 197 -11.16 6.86 -17.81
CA GLY A 197 -11.61 7.91 -16.89
C GLY A 197 -11.86 7.45 -15.45
N CYS A 198 -11.38 6.27 -15.06
CA CYS A 198 -11.34 5.91 -13.64
C CYS A 198 -10.40 6.87 -12.87
N PRO A 199 -10.80 7.36 -11.68
CA PRO A 199 -9.96 8.27 -10.89
C PRO A 199 -8.78 7.50 -10.29
N THR A 200 -7.62 7.55 -10.94
CA THR A 200 -6.38 6.89 -10.47
C THR A 200 -5.28 7.88 -10.06
N LYS A 201 -5.49 9.17 -10.31
CA LYS A 201 -4.55 10.26 -9.97
C LYS A 201 -4.79 10.77 -8.54
N ILE A 202 -4.73 9.88 -7.56
CA ILE A 202 -4.85 10.23 -6.14
C ILE A 202 -3.46 10.55 -5.63
N HIS A 203 -3.26 11.75 -5.07
CA HIS A 203 -1.98 12.12 -4.46
C HIS A 203 -1.70 11.22 -3.25
N ALA A 204 -0.47 10.73 -3.06
CA ALA A 204 -0.14 9.78 -2.00
C ALA A 204 -0.42 10.35 -0.59
N ALA A 205 -0.04 11.61 -0.33
CA ALA A 205 -0.32 12.26 0.96
C ALA A 205 -1.84 12.36 1.25
N GLU A 206 -2.66 12.61 0.23
CA GLU A 206 -4.12 12.65 0.37
C GLU A 206 -4.67 11.24 0.62
N ALA A 207 -4.16 10.21 -0.06
CA ALA A 207 -4.54 8.83 0.18
C ALA A 207 -4.25 8.41 1.64
N LEU A 208 -3.08 8.75 2.19
CA LEU A 208 -2.75 8.45 3.59
C LEU A 208 -3.60 9.23 4.59
N LYS A 209 -3.99 10.46 4.26
CA LYS A 209 -4.94 11.25 5.04
C LYS A 209 -6.32 10.57 5.07
N ILE A 210 -6.86 10.20 3.90
CA ILE A 210 -8.12 9.45 3.77
C ILE A 210 -8.08 8.18 4.62
N LEU A 211 -7.00 7.40 4.51
CA LEU A 211 -6.82 6.18 5.30
C LEU A 211 -6.85 6.46 6.81
N ARG A 212 -6.24 7.55 7.27
CA ARG A 212 -6.22 7.92 8.69
C ARG A 212 -7.59 8.38 9.19
N GLU A 213 -8.25 9.26 8.45
CA GLU A 213 -9.58 9.80 8.80
C GLU A 213 -10.64 8.69 8.90
N HIS A 214 -10.45 7.58 8.18
CA HIS A 214 -11.32 6.41 8.22
C HIS A 214 -10.79 5.24 9.08
N SER A 215 -9.77 5.45 9.93
CA SER A 215 -9.18 4.40 10.79
C SER A 215 -8.73 3.14 10.02
N ALA A 216 -8.28 3.32 8.77
CA ALA A 216 -7.90 2.27 7.84
C ALA A 216 -6.38 2.24 7.55
N LEU A 217 -5.62 3.19 8.09
CA LEU A 217 -4.18 3.33 7.86
C LEU A 217 -3.38 2.11 8.37
N SER A 218 -3.76 1.55 9.52
CA SER A 218 -3.12 0.35 10.07
C SER A 218 -3.34 -0.88 9.18
N ASP A 219 -4.57 -1.10 8.70
CA ASP A 219 -4.86 -2.22 7.79
C ASP A 219 -4.08 -2.09 6.48
N TRP A 220 -4.06 -0.89 5.90
CA TRP A 220 -3.32 -0.60 4.69
C TRP A 220 -1.81 -0.80 4.90
N GLY A 221 -1.26 -0.30 6.01
CA GLY A 221 0.14 -0.48 6.38
C GLY A 221 0.50 -1.95 6.55
N HIS A 222 -0.37 -2.74 7.20
CA HIS A 222 -0.19 -4.17 7.38
C HIS A 222 -0.17 -4.92 6.04
N LEU A 223 -1.06 -4.56 5.10
CA LEU A 223 -1.09 -5.10 3.75
C LEU A 223 0.22 -4.83 3.01
N VAL A 224 0.59 -3.55 2.85
CA VAL A 224 1.71 -3.17 1.97
C VAL A 224 3.06 -3.60 2.52
N THR A 225 3.24 -3.59 3.85
CA THR A 225 4.53 -3.97 4.47
C THR A 225 4.75 -5.48 4.49
N ASN A 226 3.68 -6.27 4.36
CA ASN A 226 3.77 -7.72 4.15
C ASN A 226 3.70 -8.10 2.67
N TYR A 227 3.80 -7.18 1.71
CA TYR A 227 3.78 -7.52 0.29
C TYR A 227 4.80 -8.63 -0.02
N ALA A 228 4.31 -9.69 -0.66
CA ALA A 228 5.06 -10.93 -0.91
C ALA A 228 5.25 -11.24 -2.40
N GLY A 229 4.89 -10.31 -3.29
CA GLY A 229 4.74 -10.59 -4.72
C GLY A 229 3.32 -11.04 -5.08
N TRP A 230 3.10 -11.22 -6.38
CA TRP A 230 1.88 -11.79 -6.97
C TRP A 230 2.21 -12.64 -8.19
#